data_AF-A0A6V7W907-F1
#
_entry.id   AF-A0A6V7W907-F1
#
_cell.length_a   1.000
_cell.length_b   1.000
_cell.length_c   1.000
_cell.angle_alpha   90.00
_cell.angle_beta   90.00
_cell.angle_gamma   90.00
#
_symmetry.space_group_name_H-M   'P 1'
#
loop_
_entity.id
_entity.type
_entity.pdbx_description
1 polymer ?
#
loop_
_entity_poly.entity_id
_entity_poly.type
_entity_poly.pdbx_seq_one_letter_code
_entity_poly.pdbx_strand_id
1 'polypeptide(L)'
;MLCCDHYNVRPDIVTLGKALSGGLYPISAVLADDEIMLTIKPGQHGSTYGGNPLSAKIAIEALKIIKEENLCENALKMGNLLINELNKLPKNVVSSVRGKGLLCAIVINESIDAWKICTRLKEKGVLAKNTHTKQIIRIAPPLIINEEQIKEIAGIIKETIESFN
;
A
#
# COMPACT_ATOMS: atom_id res chain seq x y z
N MET A 1 -0.97 10.72 -9.80
CA MET A 1 0.15 9.90 -9.27
C MET A 1 0.09 9.81 -7.75
N LEU A 2 -0.14 10.91 -7.04
CA LEU A 2 -0.31 10.91 -5.59
C LEU A 2 -1.76 10.65 -5.19
N CYS A 3 -1.97 10.19 -3.95
CA CYS A 3 -3.32 9.91 -3.45
C CYS A 3 -4.21 11.16 -3.42
N CYS A 4 -3.65 12.34 -3.13
CA CYS A 4 -4.36 13.62 -3.13
C CYS A 4 -4.94 14.00 -4.51
N ASP A 5 -4.29 13.56 -5.60
CA ASP A 5 -4.75 13.83 -6.97
C ASP A 5 -6.12 13.20 -7.23
N HIS A 6 -6.42 12.06 -6.59
CA HIS A 6 -7.74 11.42 -6.69
C HIS A 6 -8.87 12.21 -6.04
N TYR A 7 -8.54 13.22 -5.23
CA TYR A 7 -9.50 14.08 -4.55
C TYR A 7 -9.43 15.52 -5.07
N ASN A 8 -8.64 15.77 -6.11
CA ASN A 8 -8.39 17.11 -6.64
C ASN A 8 -7.94 18.10 -5.56
N VAL A 9 -7.09 17.64 -4.63
CA VAL A 9 -6.53 18.44 -3.54
C VAL A 9 -5.05 18.69 -3.82
N ARG A 10 -4.62 19.95 -3.67
CA ARG A 10 -3.20 20.36 -3.69
C ARG A 10 -2.75 20.70 -2.26
N PRO A 11 -1.99 19.82 -1.58
CA PRO A 11 -1.45 20.11 -0.26
C PRO A 11 -0.33 21.15 -0.33
N ASP A 12 -0.21 21.99 0.71
CA ASP A 12 0.91 22.93 0.85
C ASP A 12 2.25 22.23 1.15
N ILE A 13 2.19 21.08 1.84
CA ILE A 13 3.33 20.23 2.15
C ILE A 13 3.00 18.78 1.80
N VAL A 14 3.90 18.10 1.08
CA VAL A 14 3.80 16.68 0.74
C VAL A 14 5.00 15.93 1.31
N THR A 15 4.73 14.83 2.03
CA THR A 15 5.78 13.93 2.54
C THR A 15 5.81 12.62 1.77
N LEU A 16 6.99 12.22 1.31
CA LEU A 16 7.23 10.98 0.57
C LEU A 16 8.28 10.11 1.27
N GLY A 17 8.25 8.81 0.98
CA GLY A 17 9.22 7.83 1.45
C GLY A 17 8.84 6.44 0.97
N LYS A 18 9.16 5.39 1.74
CA LYS A 18 8.80 3.99 1.43
C LYS A 18 9.17 3.57 0.00
N ALA A 19 8.20 3.60 -0.91
CA ALA A 19 8.36 3.24 -2.32
C ALA A 19 9.29 4.18 -3.10
N LEU A 20 9.64 5.35 -2.54
CA LEU A 20 10.57 6.30 -3.15
C LEU A 20 11.94 5.68 -3.48
N SER A 21 12.30 4.56 -2.86
CA SER A 21 13.54 3.82 -3.15
C SER A 21 13.34 2.43 -3.76
N GLY A 22 12.10 2.03 -4.03
CA GLY A 22 11.77 0.65 -4.38
C GLY A 22 12.11 -0.37 -3.28
N GLY A 23 12.35 0.07 -2.04
CA GLY A 23 12.77 -0.80 -0.94
C GLY A 23 14.28 -1.07 -0.85
N LEU A 24 15.10 -0.45 -1.73
CA LEU A 24 16.55 -0.68 -1.77
C LEU A 24 17.36 0.20 -0.82
N TYR A 25 16.83 1.38 -0.45
CA TYR A 25 17.55 2.35 0.38
C TYR A 25 16.58 3.15 1.27
N PRO A 26 16.95 3.58 2.48
CA PRO A 26 16.11 4.46 3.28
C PRO A 26 16.08 5.87 2.66
N ILE A 27 14.96 6.23 2.04
CA ILE A 27 14.77 7.53 1.39
C ILE A 27 13.41 8.10 1.80
N SER A 28 13.41 9.39 2.14
CA SER A 28 12.23 10.22 2.38
C SER A 28 12.44 11.61 1.79
N ALA A 29 11.36 12.30 1.47
CA ALA A 29 11.39 13.67 0.97
C ALA A 29 10.22 14.49 1.54
N VAL A 30 10.45 15.79 1.71
CA VAL A 30 9.41 16.78 2.02
C VAL A 30 9.41 17.79 0.89
N LEU A 31 8.25 18.01 0.28
CA LEU A 31 8.04 18.95 -0.81
C LEU A 31 7.10 20.04 -0.30
N ALA A 32 7.41 21.30 -0.59
CA ALA A 32 6.56 22.45 -0.32
C ALA A 32 6.91 23.58 -1.29
N ASP A 33 6.03 24.58 -1.40
CA ASP A 33 6.30 25.80 -2.14
C ASP A 33 7.40 26.65 -1.46
N ASP A 34 8.03 27.54 -2.22
CA ASP A 34 9.16 28.36 -1.77
C ASP A 34 8.84 29.18 -0.52
N GLU A 35 7.63 29.74 -0.44
CA GLU A 35 7.19 30.55 0.71
C GLU A 35 7.22 29.77 2.03
N ILE A 36 7.09 28.43 1.96
CA ILE A 36 7.19 27.53 3.10
C ILE A 36 8.63 27.02 3.24
N MET A 37 9.20 26.48 2.17
CA MET A 37 10.49 25.79 2.22
C MET A 37 11.66 26.74 2.53
N LEU A 38 11.63 27.98 2.02
CA LEU A 38 12.68 28.98 2.24
C LEU A 38 12.64 29.62 3.63
N THR A 39 11.69 29.25 4.49
CA THR A 39 11.71 29.61 5.92
C THR A 39 12.85 28.89 6.66
N ILE A 40 13.26 27.70 6.18
CA ILE A 40 14.40 26.95 6.71
C ILE A 40 15.70 27.62 6.28
N LYS A 41 16.57 27.92 7.24
CA LYS A 41 17.86 28.60 7.02
C LYS A 41 19.05 27.64 7.21
N PRO A 42 20.24 27.99 6.66
CA PRO A 42 21.44 27.18 6.86
C PRO A 42 21.70 26.86 8.34
N GLY A 43 22.00 25.59 8.63
CA GLY A 43 22.26 25.09 9.99
C GLY A 43 21.04 24.67 10.80
N GLN A 44 19.81 24.90 10.33
CA GLN A 44 18.58 24.56 11.07
C GLN A 44 18.06 23.14 10.82
N HIS A 45 18.30 22.61 9.62
CA HIS A 45 17.90 21.27 9.22
C HIS A 45 19.07 20.55 8.56
N GLY A 46 19.19 19.25 8.83
CA GLY A 46 20.24 18.43 8.26
C GLY A 46 20.07 16.97 8.64
N SER A 47 20.82 16.12 7.96
CA SER A 47 20.96 14.70 8.26
C SER A 47 22.27 14.23 7.68
N THR A 48 23.05 13.46 8.44
CA THR A 48 24.37 12.96 8.04
C THR A 48 24.34 12.26 6.67
N TYR A 49 23.26 11.53 6.39
CA TYR A 49 23.07 10.80 5.13
C TYR A 49 22.00 11.42 4.22
N GLY A 50 21.40 12.54 4.63
CA GLY A 50 20.35 13.22 3.87
C GLY A 50 20.88 13.75 2.55
N GLY A 51 20.17 13.50 1.45
CA GLY A 51 20.53 14.01 0.13
C GLY A 51 21.80 13.38 -0.46
N ASN A 52 22.27 12.23 0.04
CA ASN A 52 23.46 11.59 -0.50
C ASN A 52 23.26 11.14 -1.97
N PRO A 53 24.32 11.11 -2.80
CA PRO A 53 24.19 10.89 -4.24
C PRO A 53 23.68 9.49 -4.62
N LEU A 54 23.98 8.47 -3.83
CA LEU A 54 23.47 7.11 -4.05
C LEU A 54 21.95 7.07 -3.87
N SER A 55 21.43 7.68 -2.79
CA SER A 55 19.99 7.78 -2.56
C SER A 55 19.29 8.52 -3.69
N ALA A 56 19.86 9.63 -4.16
CA ALA A 56 19.28 10.40 -5.26
C ALA A 56 19.17 9.57 -6.55
N LYS A 57 20.20 8.79 -6.91
CA LYS A 57 20.18 7.93 -8.09
C LYS A 57 19.17 6.79 -7.97
N ILE A 58 19.10 6.14 -6.82
CA ILE A 58 18.09 5.08 -6.56
C ILE A 58 16.68 5.65 -6.66
N ALA A 59 16.43 6.83 -6.08
CA ALA A 59 15.10 7.44 -6.12
C ALA A 59 14.67 7.83 -7.54
N ILE A 60 15.58 8.40 -8.34
CA ILE A 60 15.31 8.72 -9.74
C ILE A 60 14.92 7.47 -10.51
N GLU A 61 15.68 6.38 -10.35
CA GLU A 61 15.42 5.14 -11.09
C GLU A 61 14.10 4.47 -10.65
N ALA A 62 13.83 4.40 -9.36
CA ALA A 62 12.56 3.89 -8.84
C ALA A 62 11.35 4.65 -9.39
N LEU A 63 11.44 5.99 -9.49
CA LEU A 63 10.37 6.82 -10.05
C LEU A 63 10.22 6.66 -11.57
N LYS A 64 11.30 6.40 -12.31
CA LYS A 64 11.21 6.08 -13.74
C LYS A 64 10.47 4.78 -13.97
N ILE A 65 10.83 3.71 -13.26
CA ILE A 65 10.16 2.41 -13.36
C ILE A 65 8.65 2.55 -13.12
N ILE A 66 8.25 3.30 -12.07
CA ILE A 66 6.83 3.57 -11.79
C ILE A 66 6.10 4.17 -12.99
N LYS A 67 6.75 5.08 -13.73
CA LYS A 67 6.18 5.75 -14.90
C LYS A 67 6.22 4.88 -16.15
N GLU A 68 7.37 4.30 -16.47
CA GLU A 68 7.61 3.52 -17.68
C GLU A 68 6.75 2.25 -17.71
N GLU A 69 6.57 1.60 -16.57
CA GLU A 69 5.73 0.40 -16.43
C GLU A 69 4.25 0.71 -16.14
N ASN A 70 3.85 1.99 -16.07
CA ASN A 70 2.47 2.42 -15.78
C ASN A 70 1.90 1.76 -14.49
N LEU A 71 2.71 1.75 -13.43
CA LEU A 71 2.38 1.02 -12.20
C LEU A 71 1.19 1.65 -11.45
N CYS A 72 0.94 2.94 -11.60
CA CYS A 72 -0.22 3.61 -11.01
C CYS A 72 -1.54 3.14 -11.66
N GLU A 73 -1.53 3.01 -12.98
CA GLU A 73 -2.64 2.53 -13.79
C GLU A 73 -2.91 1.05 -13.48
N ASN A 74 -1.84 0.23 -13.42
CA ASN A 74 -1.98 -1.17 -13.03
C ASN A 74 -2.55 -1.30 -11.61
N ALA A 75 -2.08 -0.47 -10.66
CA ALA A 75 -2.59 -0.47 -9.30
C ALA A 75 -4.09 -0.14 -9.23
N LEU A 76 -4.58 0.77 -10.07
CA LEU A 76 -6.01 1.08 -10.16
C LEU A 76 -6.78 -0.11 -10.74
N LYS A 77 -6.32 -0.67 -11.86
CA LYS A 77 -6.96 -1.80 -12.55
C LYS A 77 -7.02 -3.04 -11.65
N MET A 78 -5.89 -3.46 -11.10
CA MET A 78 -5.79 -4.64 -10.24
C MET A 78 -6.45 -4.41 -8.88
N GLY A 79 -6.41 -3.19 -8.34
CA GLY A 79 -7.14 -2.82 -7.13
C GLY A 79 -8.65 -3.01 -7.25
N ASN A 80 -9.24 -2.58 -8.37
CA ASN A 80 -10.67 -2.78 -8.64
C ASN A 80 -11.01 -4.27 -8.73
N LEU A 81 -10.19 -5.06 -9.42
CA LEU A 81 -10.37 -6.52 -9.49
C LEU A 81 -10.30 -7.15 -8.10
N LEU A 82 -9.28 -6.81 -7.31
CA LEU A 82 -9.10 -7.33 -5.95
C LEU A 82 -10.30 -7.00 -5.05
N ILE A 83 -10.74 -5.74 -5.04
CA ILE A 83 -11.91 -5.32 -4.25
C ILE A 83 -13.17 -6.08 -4.69
N ASN A 84 -13.37 -6.28 -6.00
CA ASN A 84 -14.51 -7.05 -6.52
C ASN A 84 -14.49 -8.51 -6.03
N GLU A 85 -13.33 -9.16 -6.02
CA GLU A 85 -13.22 -10.52 -5.49
C GLU A 85 -13.43 -10.57 -3.97
N LEU A 86 -12.80 -9.66 -3.22
CA LEU A 86 -12.94 -9.59 -1.77
C LEU A 86 -14.39 -9.28 -1.34
N ASN A 87 -15.17 -8.55 -2.14
CA ASN A 87 -16.57 -8.27 -1.83
C ASN A 87 -17.47 -9.51 -1.86
N LYS A 88 -17.05 -10.59 -2.52
CA LYS A 88 -17.76 -11.88 -2.58
C LYS A 88 -17.59 -12.74 -1.33
N LEU A 89 -16.72 -12.33 -0.40
CA LEU A 89 -16.47 -13.06 0.84
C LEU A 89 -17.72 -13.11 1.74
N PRO A 90 -17.89 -14.18 2.54
CA PRO A 90 -19.07 -14.37 3.38
C PRO A 90 -19.20 -13.26 4.44
N LYS A 91 -20.37 -12.60 4.47
CA LYS A 91 -20.59 -11.39 5.27
C LYS A 91 -20.66 -11.61 6.78
N ASN A 92 -20.92 -12.84 7.21
CA ASN A 92 -20.90 -13.19 8.64
C ASN A 92 -19.48 -13.24 9.21
N VAL A 93 -18.46 -13.50 8.37
CA VAL A 93 -17.05 -13.41 8.74
C VAL A 93 -16.47 -12.04 8.37
N VAL A 94 -16.78 -11.52 7.18
CA VAL A 94 -16.26 -10.25 6.66
C VAL A 94 -17.34 -9.18 6.66
N SER A 95 -17.31 -8.29 7.65
CA SER A 95 -18.31 -7.22 7.82
C SER A 95 -18.24 -6.17 6.71
N SER A 96 -17.04 -5.82 6.23
CA SER A 96 -16.87 -4.89 5.12
C SER A 96 -15.53 -5.04 4.41
N VAL A 97 -15.47 -4.54 3.18
CA VAL A 97 -14.25 -4.43 2.37
C VAL A 97 -14.09 -2.96 1.99
N ARG A 98 -12.88 -2.42 2.10
CA ARG A 98 -12.56 -1.04 1.72
C ARG A 98 -11.16 -0.92 1.16
N GLY A 99 -10.96 0.04 0.28
CA GLY A 99 -9.65 0.29 -0.32
C GLY A 99 -9.72 1.20 -1.52
N LYS A 100 -8.54 1.60 -2.01
CA LYS A 100 -8.38 2.29 -3.29
C LYS A 100 -7.08 1.85 -3.93
N GLY A 101 -7.14 1.49 -5.21
CA GLY A 101 -6.04 0.80 -5.87
C GLY A 101 -5.64 -0.46 -5.10
N LEU A 102 -4.34 -0.76 -5.04
CA LEU A 102 -3.81 -1.94 -4.34
C LEU A 102 -3.64 -1.76 -2.82
N LEU A 103 -4.18 -0.69 -2.22
CA LEU A 103 -4.27 -0.58 -0.76
C LEU A 103 -5.67 -0.96 -0.30
N CYS A 104 -5.85 -2.25 -0.01
CA CYS A 104 -7.13 -2.83 0.37
C CYS A 104 -7.13 -3.34 1.81
N ALA A 105 -8.32 -3.45 2.38
CA ALA A 105 -8.53 -4.03 3.69
C ALA A 105 -9.88 -4.77 3.74
N ILE A 106 -9.88 -5.90 4.44
CA ILE A 106 -11.09 -6.58 4.88
C ILE A 106 -11.27 -6.37 6.38
N VAL A 107 -12.50 -6.11 6.80
CA VAL A 107 -12.89 -5.97 8.20
C VAL A 107 -13.59 -7.26 8.60
N ILE A 108 -13.00 -7.93 9.58
CA ILE A 108 -13.46 -9.19 10.15
C ILE A 108 -14.43 -8.89 11.29
N ASN A 109 -15.45 -9.73 11.41
CA ASN A 109 -16.40 -9.69 12.51
C ASN A 109 -15.68 -9.81 13.87
N GLU A 110 -16.19 -9.14 14.91
CA GLU A 110 -15.55 -9.04 16.23
C GLU A 110 -15.40 -10.40 16.94
N SER A 111 -16.21 -11.38 16.55
CA SER A 111 -16.14 -12.76 17.05
C SER A 111 -14.87 -13.51 16.61
N ILE A 112 -14.15 -13.02 15.59
CA ILE A 112 -13.01 -13.70 14.99
C ILE A 112 -11.77 -12.79 15.08
N ASP A 113 -10.67 -13.35 15.57
CA ASP A 113 -9.39 -12.65 15.60
C ASP A 113 -8.73 -12.70 14.21
N ALA A 114 -8.54 -11.52 13.60
CA ALA A 114 -7.85 -11.35 12.33
C ALA A 114 -6.46 -11.99 12.29
N TRP A 115 -5.77 -12.10 13.43
CA TRP A 115 -4.48 -12.78 13.51
C TRP A 115 -4.55 -14.26 13.15
N LYS A 116 -5.64 -14.94 13.53
CA LYS A 116 -5.85 -16.36 13.20
C LYS A 116 -6.01 -16.56 11.70
N ILE A 117 -6.75 -15.67 11.05
CA ILE A 117 -6.91 -15.65 9.59
C ILE A 117 -5.55 -15.38 8.91
N CYS A 118 -4.81 -14.35 9.36
CA CYS A 118 -3.46 -14.07 8.82
C CYS A 118 -2.50 -15.27 8.97
N THR A 119 -2.58 -15.99 10.09
CA THR A 119 -1.75 -17.18 10.32
C THR A 119 -2.13 -18.31 9.37
N ARG A 120 -3.43 -18.53 9.13
CA ARG A 120 -3.90 -19.53 8.15
C ARG A 120 -3.56 -19.14 6.71
N LEU A 121 -3.64 -17.86 6.36
CA LEU A 121 -3.18 -17.36 5.05
C LEU A 121 -1.69 -17.64 4.84
N LYS A 122 -0.86 -17.42 5.88
CA LYS A 122 0.57 -17.74 5.85
C LYS A 122 0.81 -19.23 5.58
N GLU A 123 0.05 -20.12 6.23
CA GLU A 123 0.12 -21.58 5.99
C GLU A 123 -0.21 -21.97 4.55
N LYS A 124 -1.02 -21.16 3.86
CA LYS A 124 -1.37 -21.32 2.45
C LYS A 124 -0.52 -20.49 1.48
N GLY A 125 0.58 -19.90 1.95
CA GLY A 125 1.52 -19.15 1.11
C GLY A 125 1.18 -17.68 0.85
N VAL A 126 0.14 -17.12 1.50
CA VAL A 126 -0.24 -15.71 1.34
C VAL A 126 0.12 -14.92 2.60
N LEU A 127 1.01 -13.95 2.45
CA LEU A 127 1.35 -13.03 3.54
C LEU A 127 0.42 -11.82 3.54
N ALA A 128 -0.39 -11.72 4.60
CA ALA A 128 -1.22 -10.56 4.91
C ALA A 128 -0.91 -10.06 6.32
N LYS A 129 -1.21 -8.79 6.58
CA LYS A 129 -0.93 -8.17 7.88
C LYS A 129 -2.21 -7.63 8.50
N ASN A 130 -2.54 -8.08 9.71
CA ASN A 130 -3.54 -7.40 10.52
C ASN A 130 -3.00 -6.03 10.98
N THR A 131 -3.90 -5.09 11.17
CA THR A 131 -3.56 -3.78 11.75
C THR A 131 -3.39 -3.89 13.27
N HIS A 132 -3.11 -2.76 13.94
CA HIS A 132 -3.13 -2.70 15.41
C HIS A 132 -4.50 -3.06 16.02
N THR A 133 -5.56 -3.08 15.21
CA THR A 133 -6.88 -3.58 15.61
C THR A 133 -7.00 -5.08 15.32
N LYS A 134 -7.74 -5.80 16.17
CA LYS A 134 -7.99 -7.24 16.03
C LYS A 134 -8.88 -7.63 14.84
N GLN A 135 -9.45 -6.65 14.14
CA GLN A 135 -10.50 -6.88 13.14
C GLN A 135 -10.07 -6.61 11.70
N ILE A 136 -9.01 -5.84 11.46
CA ILE A 136 -8.70 -5.39 10.09
C ILE A 136 -7.49 -6.14 9.56
N ILE A 137 -7.64 -6.77 8.39
CA ILE A 137 -6.54 -7.36 7.61
C ILE A 137 -6.27 -6.47 6.40
N ARG A 138 -5.03 -6.00 6.28
CA ARG A 138 -4.56 -5.19 5.15
C ARG A 138 -3.98 -6.11 4.07
N ILE A 139 -4.43 -5.91 2.84
CA ILE A 139 -3.94 -6.55 1.63
C ILE A 139 -3.32 -5.46 0.76
N ALA A 140 -2.00 -5.52 0.59
CA ALA A 140 -1.23 -4.51 -0.13
C ALA A 140 -0.12 -5.16 -0.98
N PRO A 141 -0.48 -5.84 -2.08
CA PRO A 141 0.50 -6.50 -2.94
C PRO A 141 1.36 -5.47 -3.69
N PRO A 142 2.52 -5.91 -4.25
CA PRO A 142 3.34 -5.07 -5.13
C PRO A 142 2.56 -4.54 -6.33
N LEU A 143 2.93 -3.36 -6.84
CA LEU A 143 2.20 -2.72 -7.95
C LEU A 143 2.34 -3.45 -9.29
N ILE A 144 3.28 -4.38 -9.40
CA ILE A 144 3.51 -5.24 -10.56
C ILE A 144 2.60 -6.49 -10.58
N ILE A 145 1.77 -6.70 -9.55
CA ILE A 145 0.90 -7.87 -9.48
C ILE A 145 -0.02 -7.94 -10.71
N ASN A 146 -0.20 -9.13 -11.25
CA ASN A 146 -1.04 -9.35 -12.44
C ASN A 146 -2.41 -9.97 -12.08
N GLU A 147 -3.29 -10.07 -13.08
CA GLU A 147 -4.67 -10.56 -12.90
C GLU A 147 -4.73 -12.01 -12.41
N GLU A 148 -3.85 -12.87 -12.90
CA GLU A 148 -3.77 -14.28 -12.50
C GLU A 148 -3.42 -14.39 -11.01
N GLN A 149 -2.39 -13.66 -10.58
CA GLN A 149 -1.97 -13.58 -9.18
C GLN A 149 -3.07 -12.99 -8.29
N ILE A 150 -3.80 -11.97 -8.75
CA ILE A 150 -4.95 -11.44 -8.00
C ILE A 150 -6.03 -12.51 -7.80
N LYS A 151 -6.36 -13.27 -8.85
CA LYS A 151 -7.33 -14.37 -8.77
C LYS A 151 -6.86 -15.49 -7.86
N GLU A 152 -5.58 -15.84 -7.92
CA GLU A 152 -4.95 -16.85 -7.06
C GLU A 152 -5.06 -16.44 -5.58
N ILE A 153 -4.55 -15.26 -5.21
CA ILE A 153 -4.59 -14.81 -3.81
C ILE A 153 -6.03 -14.63 -3.32
N ALA A 154 -6.95 -14.16 -4.19
CA ALA A 154 -8.35 -14.01 -3.82
C ALA A 154 -9.02 -15.36 -3.56
N GLY A 155 -8.68 -16.40 -4.34
CA GLY A 155 -9.12 -17.77 -4.11
C GLY A 155 -8.64 -18.30 -2.76
N ILE A 156 -7.34 -18.14 -2.46
CA ILE A 156 -6.76 -18.55 -1.17
C ILE A 156 -7.41 -17.80 0.00
N ILE A 157 -7.65 -16.49 -0.17
CA ILE A 157 -8.34 -15.67 0.84
C ILE A 157 -9.75 -16.19 1.07
N LYS A 158 -10.51 -16.44 -0.01
CA LYS A 158 -11.88 -16.95 0.08
C LYS A 158 -11.94 -18.28 0.82
N GLU A 159 -11.16 -19.26 0.38
CA GLU A 159 -11.11 -20.59 1.00
C GLU A 159 -10.67 -20.51 2.48
N THR A 160 -9.75 -19.58 2.79
CA THR A 160 -9.34 -19.34 4.19
C THR A 160 -10.49 -18.77 5.00
N ILE A 161 -11.16 -17.73 4.52
CA ILE A 161 -12.26 -17.06 5.21
C ILE A 161 -13.43 -18.02 5.43
N GLU A 162 -13.75 -18.88 4.45
CA GLU A 162 -14.80 -19.90 4.56
C GLU A 162 -14.53 -20.93 5.65
N SER A 163 -13.26 -21.17 6.01
CA SER A 163 -12.91 -22.07 7.14
C SER A 163 -13.19 -21.48 8.53
N PHE A 164 -13.56 -20.20 8.61
CA PHE A 164 -13.98 -19.51 9.84
C PHE A 164 -15.49 -19.20 9.88
N ASN A 165 -16.24 -19.68 8.87
CA ASN A 165 -17.69 -19.55 8.77
C ASN A 165 -18.41 -20.50 9.74
#